data_AF-A0A2H3A3F5-F1
#
_entry.id   AF-A0A2H3A3F5-F1
#
_cell.length_a   1.000
_cell.length_b   1.000
_cell.length_c   1.000
_cell.angle_alpha   90.00
_cell.angle_beta   90.00
_cell.angle_gamma   90.00
#
_symmetry.space_group_name_H-M   'P 1'
#
loop_
_entity.id
_entity.type
_entity.pdbx_description
1 polymer ?
#
loop_
_entity_poly.entity_id
_entity_poly.type
_entity_poly.pdbx_seq_one_letter_code
_entity_poly.pdbx_strand_id
1 'polypeptide(L)'
;MTQAQPRPNQRTYRGSCHCGAFVYDIDLPELRIVVECDCSFCRRTGNLYVPTGEDANFRVVNGGEENLKSYTFGPGSKIHKVKAVDKYSLMHLG
;
A
#
# COMPACT_ATOMS: atom_id res chain seq x y z
N MET A 1 16.39 -18.41 -8.02
CA MET A 1 15.45 -18.19 -6.89
C MET A 1 16.24 -17.48 -5.79
N THR A 2 16.35 -16.15 -5.87
CA THR A 2 17.11 -15.38 -4.88
C THR A 2 16.20 -15.10 -3.71
N GLN A 3 16.35 -15.85 -2.62
CA GLN A 3 15.68 -15.54 -1.37
C GLN A 3 16.33 -14.28 -0.78
N ALA A 4 15.52 -13.24 -0.56
CA ALA A 4 15.95 -12.04 0.14
C ALA A 4 16.29 -12.41 1.59
N GLN A 5 17.57 -12.33 1.93
CA GLN A 5 18.06 -12.69 3.25
C GLN A 5 17.59 -11.63 4.27
N PRO A 6 17.01 -12.02 5.42
CA PRO A 6 16.55 -11.05 6.42
C PRO A 6 17.77 -10.31 6.99
N ARG A 7 17.77 -8.98 6.82
CA ARG A 7 18.84 -8.14 7.35
C ARG A 7 18.62 -7.86 8.83
N PRO A 8 19.70 -7.72 9.62
CA PRO A 8 19.59 -7.38 11.03
C PRO A 8 18.80 -6.07 11.19
N ASN A 9 17.87 -6.06 12.16
CA ASN A 9 16.99 -4.93 12.53
C ASN A 9 15.77 -4.65 11.63
N GLN A 10 15.34 -5.60 10.79
CA GLN A 10 14.03 -5.50 10.13
C GLN A 10 12.93 -6.12 11.00
N ARG A 11 11.76 -5.48 11.02
CA ARG A 11 10.51 -6.00 11.57
C ARG A 11 9.55 -6.28 10.42
N THR A 12 8.81 -7.37 10.51
CA THR A 12 7.74 -7.67 9.54
C THR A 12 6.46 -6.95 9.97
N TYR A 13 5.90 -6.17 9.04
CA TYR A 13 4.62 -5.50 9.20
C TYR A 13 3.60 -6.16 8.25
N ARG A 14 2.46 -6.58 8.80
CA ARG A 14 1.35 -7.14 8.01
C ARG A 14 0.36 -6.05 7.67
N GLY A 15 0.01 -5.92 6.40
CA GLY A 15 -1.03 -5.04 5.91
C GLY A 15 -2.09 -5.79 5.12
N SER A 16 -3.27 -5.22 5.02
CA SER A 16 -4.35 -5.75 4.18
C SER A 16 -5.20 -4.63 3.60
N CYS A 17 -5.91 -4.93 2.51
CA CYS A 17 -7.01 -4.06 2.08
C CYS A 17 -8.17 -4.12 3.10
N HIS A 18 -9.07 -3.13 3.05
CA HIS A 18 -10.19 -3.03 3.98
C HIS A 18 -11.06 -4.29 4.05
N CYS A 19 -11.28 -4.97 2.92
CA CYS A 19 -12.07 -6.21 2.88
C CYS A 19 -11.26 -7.49 3.17
N GLY A 20 -9.95 -7.40 3.41
CA GLY A 20 -9.08 -8.55 3.68
C GLY A 20 -8.75 -9.45 2.48
N ALA A 21 -9.28 -9.17 1.29
CA ALA A 21 -9.06 -9.97 0.09
C ALA A 21 -7.62 -9.91 -0.46
N PHE A 22 -6.87 -8.85 -0.11
CA PHE A 22 -5.46 -8.71 -0.42
C PHE A 22 -4.71 -8.48 0.89
N VAL A 23 -3.77 -9.37 1.20
CA VAL A 23 -2.95 -9.34 2.42
C VAL A 23 -1.49 -9.44 2.00
N TYR A 24 -0.64 -8.64 2.63
CA TYR A 24 0.79 -8.62 2.36
C TYR A 24 1.58 -8.52 3.67
N ASP A 25 2.83 -8.99 3.60
CA ASP A 25 3.86 -8.73 4.58
C ASP A 25 4.91 -7.82 3.96
N ILE A 26 5.46 -6.90 4.75
CA ILE A 26 6.59 -6.09 4.34
C ILE A 26 7.62 -6.05 5.48
N ASP A 27 8.88 -6.36 5.17
CA ASP A 27 9.96 -6.18 6.14
C ASP A 27 10.55 -4.78 5.98
N LEU A 28 10.53 -4.02 7.07
CA LEU A 28 11.08 -2.67 7.14
C LEU A 28 11.85 -2.50 8.45
N PRO A 29 12.79 -1.54 8.53
CA PRO A 29 13.24 -1.04 9.81
C PRO A 29 12.05 -0.60 10.68
N GLU A 30 12.29 -0.45 11.98
CA GLU A 30 11.29 0.09 12.89
C GLU A 30 10.69 1.41 12.35
N LEU A 31 9.37 1.44 12.22
CA LEU A 31 8.64 2.61 11.73
C LEU A 31 8.76 3.76 12.73
N ARG A 32 9.50 4.80 12.34
CA ARG A 32 9.70 6.03 13.14
C ARG A 32 9.17 7.29 12.45
N ILE A 33 8.94 7.20 11.15
CA ILE A 33 8.46 8.31 10.33
C ILE A 33 7.24 7.86 9.53
N VAL A 34 6.30 8.77 9.39
CA VAL A 34 5.18 8.68 8.46
C VAL A 34 5.14 9.99 7.68
N VAL A 35 4.73 9.91 6.42
CA VAL A 35 4.63 11.05 5.53
C VAL A 35 3.17 11.31 5.23
N GLU A 36 2.76 12.54 5.50
CA GLU A 36 1.51 13.12 5.02
C GLU A 36 1.84 13.94 3.76
N CYS A 37 1.26 13.57 2.63
CA CYS A 37 1.42 14.34 1.39
C CYS A 37 0.27 15.33 1.24
N ASP A 38 0.61 16.58 0.91
CA ASP A 38 -0.31 17.70 0.77
C ASP A 38 -0.99 17.80 -0.61
N CYS A 39 -0.69 16.89 -1.54
CA CYS A 39 -1.31 16.90 -2.85
C CYS A 39 -2.83 16.66 -2.74
N SER A 40 -3.60 17.20 -3.68
CA SER A 40 -5.07 17.17 -3.62
C SER A 40 -5.65 15.75 -3.57
N PHE A 41 -4.98 14.76 -4.17
CA PHE A 41 -5.38 13.35 -4.06
C PHE A 41 -5.17 12.79 -2.65
N CYS A 42 -3.97 12.95 -2.09
CA CYS A 42 -3.64 12.47 -0.75
C CYS A 42 -4.48 13.16 0.32
N ARG A 43 -4.70 14.48 0.18
CA ARG A 43 -5.56 15.26 1.08
C ARG A 43 -7.03 14.83 1.04
N ARG A 44 -7.54 14.39 -0.12
CA ARG A 44 -8.92 13.84 -0.25
C ARG A 44 -9.06 12.42 0.29
N THR A 45 -7.99 11.63 0.21
CA THR A 45 -8.01 10.22 0.63
C THR A 45 -7.55 10.01 2.08
N GLY A 46 -6.85 10.98 2.67
CA GLY A 46 -6.35 10.92 4.05
C GLY A 46 -5.24 9.89 4.25
N ASN A 47 -4.54 9.49 3.17
CA ASN A 47 -3.51 8.45 3.25
C ASN A 47 -2.20 8.96 3.86
N LEU A 48 -1.68 8.25 4.85
CA LEU A 48 -0.30 8.35 5.33
C LEU A 48 0.53 7.22 4.74
N TYR A 49 1.80 7.48 4.41
CA TYR A 49 2.68 6.43 3.91
C TYR A 49 4.06 6.48 4.56
N VAL A 50 4.72 5.33 4.60
CA VAL A 50 6.12 5.21 5.00
C VAL A 50 6.95 5.14 3.71
N PRO A 51 7.94 6.02 3.52
CA PRO A 51 8.85 5.90 2.39
C PRO A 51 9.69 4.63 2.56
N THR A 52 9.57 3.72 1.60
CA THR A 52 10.35 2.49 1.57
C THR A 52 11.59 2.69 0.73
N GLY A 53 12.76 2.36 1.27
CA GLY A 53 13.99 2.29 0.49
C GLY A 53 14.04 1.02 -0.37
N GLU A 54 15.14 0.84 -1.11
CA GLU A 54 15.46 -0.42 -1.82
C GLU A 54 15.48 -1.63 -0.88
N ASP A 55 15.53 -1.35 0.42
CA ASP A 55 15.66 -2.34 1.47
C ASP A 55 14.33 -3.01 1.90
N ALA A 56 13.21 -2.57 1.35
CA ALA A 56 11.91 -3.10 1.66
C ALA A 56 11.68 -4.46 0.97
N ASN A 57 11.33 -5.48 1.76
CA ASN A 57 10.97 -6.78 1.24
C ASN A 57 9.45 -6.96 1.30
N PHE A 58 8.76 -6.66 0.20
CA PHE A 58 7.31 -6.78 0.08
C PHE A 58 6.93 -8.17 -0.45
N ARG A 59 6.00 -8.84 0.22
CA ARG A 59 5.51 -10.17 -0.14
C ARG A 59 3.99 -10.23 -0.05
N VAL A 60 3.35 -10.72 -1.10
CA VAL A 60 1.91 -10.98 -1.08
C VAL A 60 1.66 -12.29 -0.33
N VAL A 61 0.77 -12.23 0.66
CA VAL A 61 0.36 -13.38 1.50
C VAL A 61 -0.95 -13.97 1.01
N ASN A 62 -1.90 -13.13 0.57
CA ASN A 62 -3.18 -13.55 0.04
C ASN A 62 -3.68 -12.59 -1.04
N GLY A 63 -4.39 -13.14 -2.02
CA GLY A 63 -4.87 -12.42 -3.20
C GLY A 63 -3.79 -12.25 -4.28
N GLY A 64 -4.21 -11.84 -5.46
CA GLY A 64 -3.32 -11.52 -6.57
C GLY A 64 -3.42 -10.06 -7.01
N GLU A 65 -2.37 -9.55 -7.67
CA GLU A 65 -2.32 -8.18 -8.17
C GLU A 65 -3.45 -7.86 -9.15
N GLU A 66 -4.02 -8.86 -9.82
CA GLU A 66 -5.17 -8.71 -10.72
C GLU A 66 -6.44 -8.19 -10.01
N ASN A 67 -6.51 -8.33 -8.69
CA ASN A 67 -7.60 -7.82 -7.85
C ASN A 67 -7.41 -6.34 -7.50
N LEU A 68 -6.25 -5.76 -7.84
CA LEU A 68 -5.90 -4.37 -7.62
C LEU A 68 -6.02 -3.58 -8.93
N LYS A 69 -6.49 -2.34 -8.82
CA LYS A 69 -6.47 -1.35 -9.88
C LYS A 69 -5.37 -0.36 -9.62
N SER A 70 -4.70 0.04 -10.69
CA SER A 70 -3.69 1.10 -10.65
C SER A 70 -4.39 2.43 -10.93
N TYR A 71 -4.18 3.39 -10.05
CA TYR A 71 -4.60 4.75 -10.21
C TYR A 71 -3.38 5.66 -10.20
N THR A 72 -3.26 6.47 -11.25
CA THR A 72 -2.15 7.41 -11.42
C THR A 72 -2.74 8.81 -11.43
N PHE A 73 -2.11 9.73 -10.70
CA PHE A 73 -2.56 11.11 -10.57
C PHE A 73 -1.46 12.09 -10.99
N GLY A 74 -1.85 13.21 -11.61
CA GLY A 74 -0.92 14.25 -12.02
C GLY A 74 0.18 13.74 -12.97
N PRO A 75 1.47 14.10 -12.74
CA PRO A 75 2.59 13.68 -13.60
C PRO A 75 2.84 12.16 -13.63
N GLY A 76 2.20 11.41 -12.73
CA GLY A 76 2.28 9.96 -12.68
C GLY A 76 3.56 9.38 -12.09
N SER A 77 4.31 10.17 -11.33
CA SER A 77 5.52 9.73 -10.62
C SER A 77 5.24 8.74 -9.48
N LYS A 78 3.97 8.54 -9.11
CA LYS A 78 3.51 7.57 -8.10
C LYS A 78 2.28 6.82 -8.61
N ILE A 79 2.27 5.51 -8.43
CA ILE A 79 1.14 4.64 -8.76
C ILE A 79 0.46 4.24 -7.46
N HIS A 80 -0.83 4.57 -7.33
CA HIS A 80 -1.65 4.15 -6.21
C HIS A 80 -2.37 2.86 -6.57
N LYS A 81 -2.14 1.77 -5.82
CA LYS A 81 -2.85 0.51 -5.99
C LYS A 81 -4.04 0.46 -5.03
N VAL A 82 -5.24 0.31 -5.56
CA VAL A 82 -6.49 0.22 -4.78
C VAL A 82 -7.25 -1.05 -5.18
N LYS A 83 -7.86 -1.75 -4.23
CA LYS A 83 -8.73 -2.88 -4.58
C LYS A 83 -9.91 -2.36 -5.39
N ALA A 84 -10.23 -3.02 -6.51
CA ALA A 84 -11.47 -2.72 -7.25
C ALA A 84 -12.66 -3.03 -6.35
N VAL A 85 -13.28 -2.02 -5.73
CA VAL A 85 -14.52 -2.26 -4.99
C VAL A 85 -15.60 -2.52 -6.03
N ASP A 86 -15.98 -3.80 -6.19
CA ASP A 86 -17.08 -4.17 -7.07
C ASP A 86 -18.37 -3.59 -6.49
N LYS A 87 -18.83 -2.52 -7.14
CA LYS A 87 -20.17 -1.91 -7.06
C LYS A 87 -20.48 -1.13 -5.76
N TYR A 88 -20.85 0.13 -5.96
CA TYR A 88 -21.50 1.06 -5.01
C TYR A 88 -20.66 1.65 -3.88
N SER A 89 -19.78 2.58 -4.22
CA SER A 89 -19.56 3.77 -3.38
C SER A 89 -19.97 5.03 -4.15
N LEU A 90 -21.17 4.98 -4.75
CA LEU A 90 -21.94 6.20 -4.98
C LEU A 90 -22.50 6.58 -3.62
N MET A 91 -22.34 7.84 -3.23
CA MET A 91 -22.97 8.44 -2.05
C MET A 91 -24.37 7.84 -1.83
N HIS A 92 -24.59 7.17 -0.71
CA HIS A 92 -25.96 7.07 -0.19
C HIS A 92 -26.25 8.45 0.41
N LEU A 93 -26.73 9.35 -0.44
CA LEU A 93 -27.51 10.49 0.03
C LEU A 93 -28.79 9.88 0.58
N GLY A 94 -28.91 9.88 1.91
CA GLY A 94 -30.20 9.71 2.56
C GLY A 94 -31.12 10.88 2.23
#